data_AF-A0A367M4H0-F1
#
_entry.id   AF-A0A367M4H0-F1
#
_cell.length_a   1.000
_cell.length_b   1.000
_cell.length_c   1.000
_cell.angle_alpha   90.00
_cell.angle_beta   90.00
_cell.angle_gamma   90.00
#
_symmetry.space_group_name_H-M   'P 1'
#
loop_
_entity.id
_entity.type
_entity.pdbx_description
1 polymer ?
#
loop_
_entity_poly.entity_id
_entity_poly.type
_entity_poly.pdbx_seq_one_letter_code
_entity_poly.pdbx_strand_id
1 'polypeptide(L)'
;QAQLRLPQSSMPCVIKAVSLKEAQLVVKRADPLPQVLESAVLDLEENSDVARLNGYLHAIAALEPKPDSDWLLLTLRFVDRDPQKLDYLSRLIARGSTQKHYVPGA
;
A
#
# COMPACT_ATOMS: atom_id res chain seq x y z
N GLN A 1 -10.97 -2.77 -2.83
CA GLN A 1 -10.60 -1.64 -1.95
C GLN A 1 -9.27 -1.98 -1.26
N ALA A 2 -8.51 -0.98 -0.81
CA ALA A 2 -7.24 -1.23 -0.12
C ALA A 2 -7.13 -0.39 1.15
N GLN A 3 -6.71 -1.03 2.24
CA GLN A 3 -6.60 -0.40 3.54
C GLN A 3 -5.28 -0.77 4.19
N LEU A 4 -4.55 0.24 4.67
CA LEU A 4 -3.32 0.07 5.40
C LEU A 4 -3.63 0.13 6.90
N ARG A 5 -3.36 -0.96 7.61
CA ARG A 5 -3.44 -1.03 9.06
C ARG A 5 -2.05 -0.88 9.66
N LEU A 6 -1.91 0.12 10.51
CA LEU A 6 -0.77 0.37 11.37
C LEU A 6 -1.14 -0.05 12.81
N PRO A 7 -0.17 -0.16 13.73
CA PRO A 7 -0.45 -0.54 15.11
C PRO A 7 -1.36 0.46 15.84
N GLN A 8 -1.29 1.74 15.48
CA GLN A 8 -2.03 2.83 16.14
C GLN A 8 -3.17 3.40 15.31
N SER A 9 -3.25 3.07 14.01
CA SER A 9 -4.24 3.67 13.12
C SER A 9 -4.53 2.76 11.93
N SER A 10 -5.62 3.05 11.23
CA SER A 10 -5.94 2.40 9.97
C SER A 10 -6.37 3.47 8.98
N MET A 11 -5.84 3.40 7.77
CA MET A 11 -6.05 4.42 6.75
C MET A 11 -6.41 3.80 5.40
N PRO A 12 -7.38 4.38 4.68
CA PRO A 12 -7.63 4.00 3.30
C PRO A 12 -6.39 4.31 2.46
N CYS A 13 -6.05 3.43 1.53
CA CYS A 13 -4.90 3.61 0.67
C CYS A 13 -5.24 3.30 -0.79
N VAL A 14 -4.52 3.94 -1.71
CA VAL A 14 -4.58 3.64 -3.13
C VAL A 14 -3.30 2.91 -3.50
N ILE A 15 -3.42 1.76 -4.16
CA ILE A 15 -2.26 0.99 -4.63
C ILE A 15 -1.75 1.63 -5.92
N LYS A 16 -0.54 2.18 -5.87
CA LYS A 16 0.13 2.76 -7.03
C LYS A 16 0.88 1.70 -7.84
N ALA A 17 1.50 0.75 -7.14
CA ALA A 17 2.18 -0.39 -7.74
C ALA A 17 2.25 -1.53 -6.71
N VAL A 18 2.26 -2.77 -7.18
CA VAL A 18 2.42 -3.95 -6.33
C VAL A 18 3.27 -4.99 -7.05
N SER A 19 4.11 -5.67 -6.27
CA SER A 19 4.95 -6.79 -6.69
C SER A 19 4.85 -7.91 -5.65
N LEU A 20 5.56 -9.03 -5.86
CA LEU A 20 5.65 -10.08 -4.84
C LEU A 20 6.46 -9.67 -3.60
N LYS A 21 7.25 -8.60 -3.66
CA LYS A 21 8.16 -8.19 -2.58
C LYS A 21 7.68 -6.94 -1.84
N GLU A 22 6.95 -6.07 -2.53
CA GLU A 22 6.55 -4.77 -2.00
C GLU A 22 5.35 -4.18 -2.71
N ALA A 23 4.70 -3.24 -2.03
CA ALA A 23 3.65 -2.38 -2.55
C ALA A 23 4.00 -0.91 -2.36
N GLN A 24 3.68 -0.10 -3.37
CA GLN A 24 3.66 1.35 -3.27
C GLN A 24 2.22 1.81 -3.05
N LEU A 25 2.01 2.56 -1.97
CA LEU A 25 0.71 3.01 -1.52
C LEU A 25 0.68 4.53 -1.48
N VAL A 26 -0.45 5.12 -1.86
CA VAL A 26 -0.74 6.54 -1.63
C VAL A 26 -1.79 6.63 -0.53
N VAL A 27 -1.50 7.40 0.50
CA VAL A 27 -2.42 7.64 1.63
C VAL A 27 -2.59 9.13 1.85
N LYS A 28 -3.74 9.53 2.39
CA LYS A 28 -3.90 10.88 2.90
C LYS A 28 -3.15 10.99 4.23
N ARG A 29 -2.41 12.08 4.40
CA ARG A 29 -1.73 12.44 5.65
C ARG A 29 -2.75 12.50 6.78
N ALA A 30 -2.45 11.84 7.89
CA ALA A 30 -3.29 11.77 9.08
C ALA A 30 -2.42 11.78 10.34
N ASP A 31 -3.04 12.05 11.49
CA ASP A 31 -2.40 11.97 12.80
C ASP A 31 -2.90 10.73 13.56
N PRO A 32 -2.02 9.85 14.07
CA PRO A 32 -0.56 9.92 13.98
C PRO A 32 -0.03 9.63 12.57
N LEU A 33 1.10 10.28 12.22
CA LEU A 33 1.81 10.03 10.97
C LEU A 33 2.42 8.61 10.96
N PRO A 34 2.35 7.90 9.82
CA PRO A 34 3.09 6.66 9.65
C PRO A 34 4.60 6.88 9.80
N GLN A 35 5.32 5.89 10.33
CA GLN A 35 6.78 5.95 10.48
C GLN A 35 7.50 4.86 9.70
N VAL A 36 8.73 5.15 9.27
CA VAL A 36 9.61 4.12 8.70
C VAL A 36 9.90 3.04 9.75
N LEU A 37 10.05 1.80 9.29
CA LEU A 37 10.22 0.58 10.10
C LEU A 37 9.00 0.18 10.94
N GLU A 38 7.88 0.90 10.82
CA GLU A 38 6.63 0.52 11.46
C GLU A 38 6.05 -0.74 10.82
N SER A 39 5.61 -1.69 11.66
CA SER A 39 4.92 -2.90 11.19
C SER A 39 3.54 -2.53 10.66
N ALA A 40 3.16 -3.11 9.52
CA ALA A 40 1.91 -2.77 8.88
C ALA A 40 1.28 -3.99 8.19
N VAL A 41 -0.04 -3.95 8.07
CA VAL A 41 -0.83 -4.95 7.35
C VAL A 41 -1.58 -4.25 6.23
N LEU A 42 -1.39 -4.71 4.99
CA LEU A 42 -2.14 -4.25 3.83
C LEU A 42 -3.31 -5.20 3.59
N ASP A 43 -4.52 -4.70 3.76
CA ASP A 43 -5.74 -5.40 3.39
C ASP A 43 -6.11 -5.05 1.95
N LEU A 44 -6.32 -6.08 1.15
CA LEU A 44 -6.74 -6.02 -0.24
C LEU A 44 -8.09 -6.72 -0.35
N GLU A 45 -9.08 -6.03 -0.88
CA GLU A 45 -10.42 -6.58 -1.12
C GLU A 45 -10.74 -6.52 -2.63
N GLU A 46 -10.96 -7.68 -3.23
CA GLU A 46 -11.38 -7.84 -4.63
C GLU A 46 -12.53 -8.86 -4.71
N ASN A 47 -13.70 -8.46 -5.22
CA ASN A 47 -14.83 -9.36 -5.51
C ASN A 47 -15.15 -10.38 -4.39
N SER A 48 -15.24 -9.89 -3.14
CA SER A 48 -15.49 -10.66 -1.91
C SER A 48 -14.31 -11.46 -1.34
N ASP A 49 -13.17 -11.54 -2.04
CA ASP A 49 -11.94 -12.09 -1.50
C ASP A 49 -11.15 -11.00 -0.74
N VAL A 50 -10.82 -11.28 0.52
CA VAL A 50 -9.99 -10.42 1.37
C VAL A 50 -8.63 -11.06 1.58
N ALA A 51 -7.58 -10.44 1.06
CA ALA A 51 -6.20 -10.83 1.32
C ALA A 51 -5.53 -9.84 2.29
N ARG A 52 -4.73 -10.38 3.21
CA ARG A 52 -4.04 -9.59 4.23
C ARG A 52 -2.54 -9.85 4.18
N LEU A 53 -1.77 -8.82 3.83
CA LEU A 53 -0.34 -8.93 3.61
C LEU A 53 0.42 -8.23 4.72
N ASN A 54 1.24 -9.00 5.43
CA ASN A 54 2.05 -8.46 6.51
C ASN A 54 3.35 -7.89 5.94
N GLY A 55 3.74 -6.71 6.45
CA GLY A 55 4.94 -6.02 6.03
C GLY A 55 5.41 -4.98 7.03
N TYR A 56 6.36 -4.16 6.59
CA TYR A 56 6.79 -2.97 7.31
C TYR A 56 6.96 -1.80 6.35
N LEU A 57 6.79 -0.58 6.85
CA LEU A 57 6.99 0.64 6.08
C LEU A 57 8.50 0.85 5.86
N HIS A 58 8.95 0.64 4.64
CA HIS A 58 10.35 0.80 4.28
C HIS A 58 10.73 2.24 3.98
N ALA A 59 9.81 3.00 3.36
CA ALA A 59 10.01 4.40 3.02
C ALA A 59 8.69 5.17 3.08
N ILE A 60 8.80 6.45 3.40
CA ILE A 60 7.70 7.43 3.45
C ILE A 60 8.21 8.71 2.78
N ALA A 61 7.45 9.23 1.83
CA ALA A 61 7.76 10.48 1.13
C ALA A 61 6.49 11.32 0.96
N ALA A 62 6.65 12.65 0.91
CA ALA A 62 5.59 13.52 0.41
C ALA A 62 5.32 13.19 -1.07
N LEU A 63 4.05 13.08 -1.46
CA LEU A 63 3.69 12.82 -2.85
C LEU A 63 3.86 14.08 -3.70
N GLU A 64 3.50 15.24 -3.14
CA GLU A 64 3.61 16.53 -3.80
C GLU A 64 4.92 17.22 -3.41
N PRO A 65 5.54 18.02 -4.31
CA PRO A 65 6.79 18.74 -4.04
C PRO A 65 6.55 20.01 -3.19
N LYS A 66 5.80 19.88 -2.09
CA LYS A 66 5.46 20.96 -1.16
C LYS A 66 5.52 20.47 0.29
N PRO A 67 5.94 21.32 1.26
CA PRO A 67 6.11 20.92 2.65
C PRO A 67 4.80 20.56 3.35
N ASP A 68 3.67 21.05 2.85
CA ASP A 68 2.32 20.85 3.35
C ASP A 68 1.53 19.80 2.54
N SER A 69 2.21 18.81 1.94
CA SER A 69 1.54 17.77 1.15
C SER A 69 0.53 17.00 2.00
N ASP A 70 -0.69 16.91 1.47
CA ASP A 70 -1.78 16.14 2.08
C ASP A 70 -1.69 14.65 1.75
N TRP A 71 -0.77 14.27 0.87
CA TRP A 71 -0.65 12.91 0.36
C TRP A 71 0.76 12.38 0.59
N LEU A 72 0.84 11.16 1.10
CA LEU A 72 2.10 10.47 1.33
C LEU A 72 2.21 9.28 0.38
N LEU A 73 3.40 9.11 -0.20
CA LEU A 73 3.81 7.91 -0.88
C LEU A 73 4.53 7.00 0.12
N LEU A 74 3.98 5.81 0.33
CA LEU A 74 4.53 4.80 1.22
C LEU A 74 5.07 3.62 0.41
N THR A 75 6.21 3.09 0.83
CA THR A 75 6.74 1.81 0.34
C THR A 75 6.61 0.77 1.44
N LEU A 76 5.74 -0.21 1.23
CA LEU A 76 5.51 -1.33 2.15
C LEU A 76 6.28 -2.55 1.66
N ARG A 77 7.23 -3.05 2.45
CA ARG A 77 7.96 -4.29 2.15
C ARG A 77 7.25 -5.47 2.80
N PHE A 78 6.92 -6.48 2.00
CA PHE A 78 6.27 -7.67 2.51
C PHE A 78 7.27 -8.54 3.29
N VAL A 79 6.87 -8.97 4.47
CA VAL A 79 7.59 -9.93 5.32
C VAL A 79 6.90 -11.29 5.30
N ASP A 80 5.66 -11.33 4.80
CA ASP A 80 4.87 -12.54 4.69
C ASP A 80 5.55 -13.59 3.80
N ARG A 81 5.53 -14.84 4.26
CA ARG A 81 6.09 -16.01 3.57
C ARG A 81 5.01 -17.04 3.23
N ASP A 82 3.74 -16.74 3.53
CA ASP A 82 2.63 -17.62 3.26
C ASP A 82 2.44 -17.80 1.74
N PRO A 83 2.62 -19.02 1.21
CA PRO A 83 2.48 -19.29 -0.22
C PRO A 83 1.09 -18.95 -0.77
N GLN A 84 0.03 -19.08 0.04
CA GLN A 84 -1.34 -18.82 -0.40
C GLN A 84 -1.56 -17.32 -0.66
N LYS A 85 -0.98 -16.46 0.19
CA LYS A 85 -1.05 -15.01 0.02
C LYS A 85 -0.22 -14.52 -1.15
N LEU A 86 0.95 -15.12 -1.35
CA LEU A 86 1.81 -14.84 -2.51
C LEU A 86 1.13 -15.28 -3.82
N ASP A 87 0.44 -16.41 -3.82
CA ASP A 87 -0.36 -16.84 -4.98
C ASP A 87 -1.53 -15.89 -5.27
N TYR A 88 -2.24 -15.43 -4.24
CA TYR A 88 -3.27 -14.40 -4.40
C TYR A 88 -2.68 -13.11 -4.99
N LEU A 89 -1.56 -12.63 -4.45
CA LEU A 89 -0.85 -11.46 -4.98
C LEU A 89 -0.44 -11.65 -6.43
N SER A 90 0.08 -12.83 -6.78
CA SER A 90 0.45 -13.19 -8.14
C SER A 90 -0.75 -13.11 -9.09
N ARG A 91 -1.90 -13.67 -8.68
CA ARG A 91 -3.16 -13.59 -9.44
C ARG A 91 -3.66 -12.15 -9.57
N LEU A 92 -3.56 -11.35 -8.51
CA LEU A 92 -3.94 -9.93 -8.54
C LEU A 92 -3.05 -9.15 -9.51
N ILE A 93 -1.73 -9.37 -9.50
CA ILE A 93 -0.80 -8.75 -10.45
C ILE A 93 -1.11 -9.18 -11.88
N ALA A 94 -1.37 -10.48 -12.11
CA ALA A 94 -1.69 -11.02 -13.43
C ALA A 94 -3.02 -10.49 -13.98
N ARG A 95 -4.02 -10.26 -13.12
CA ARG A 95 -5.29 -9.61 -13.49
C ARG A 95 -5.11 -8.10 -13.69
N GLY A 96 -4.23 -7.49 -12.89
CA GLY A 96 -3.92 -6.06 -12.87
C GLY A 96 -2.87 -5.61 -13.89
N SER A 97 -2.45 -6.48 -14.82
CA SER A 97 -1.50 -6.14 -15.89
C SER A 97 -2.14 -5.24 -16.97
N THR A 98 -2.70 -4.10 -16.55
CA THR A 98 -2.88 -2.82 -17.26
C THR A 98 -3.91 -1.96 -16.52
N GLN A 99 -3.59 -1.38 -15.35
CA GLN A 99 -4.21 -0.11 -14.97
C GLN A 99 -3.20 1.02 -15.10
N LYS A 100 -3.28 1.60 -16.30
CA LYS A 100 -2.64 2.82 -16.78
C LYS A 100 -2.92 3.98 -15.81
N HIS A 101 -1.87 4.78 -15.61
CA HIS A 101 -1.87 6.24 -15.47
C HIS A 101 -2.74 6.85 -14.36
N TYR A 102 -2.08 7.29 -13.29
CA TYR A 102 -2.46 8.52 -12.63
C TYR A 102 -1.37 9.57 -12.91
N VAL A 103 -1.76 10.62 -13.64
CA VAL A 103 -0.95 11.84 -13.84
C VAL A 103 -1.42 12.83 -12.78
N PRO A 104 -0.60 13.22 -11.80
CA PRO A 104 -0.96 14.34 -10.94
C PRO A 104 -0.74 15.63 -11.73
N GLY A 105 -1.81 16.35 -12.05
CA GLY A 105 -1.75 17.64 -12.74
C GLY A 105 -2.99 17.96 -13.54
N ALA A 106 -4.04 18.42 -12.86
CA ALA A 106 -5.10 19.27 -13.40
C ALA A 106 -5.53 20.24 -12.30
#